data_AF-A0A6I1I479-F1
#
_entry.id   AF-A0A6I1I479-F1
#
_cell.length_a   1.000
_cell.length_b   1.000
_cell.length_c   1.000
_cell.angle_alpha   90.00
_cell.angle_beta   90.00
_cell.angle_gamma   90.00
#
_symmetry.space_group_name_H-M   'P 1'
#
loop_
_entity.id
_entity.type
_entity.pdbx_description
1 polymer ?
#
loop_
_entity_poly.entity_id
_entity_poly.type
_entity_poly.pdbx_seq_one_letter_code
_entity_poly.pdbx_strand_id
1 'polypeptide(L)'
;MHMTFIARAGALACALALAGCAGMGGNGSNPGDKAGMQMPGKTAADAAVAATWYNPPSEFPGICLTQFKDGSLRFDGGFAFYNPGRWSYDAATAELRLQLAPTPSLELSHAQIVQHMNLLRIEADKNTLVYGVKAGTTAIGLGGFVFYRDTPCPARRG
;
A
#
# COMPACT_ATOMS: atom_id res chain seq x y z
N MET A 1 -71.11 -10.06 -2.82
CA MET A 1 -71.07 -9.93 -4.30
C MET A 1 -71.49 -8.51 -4.65
N HIS A 2 -70.56 -7.68 -5.14
CA HIS A 2 -70.78 -6.73 -6.23
C HIS A 2 -69.43 -6.08 -6.57
N MET A 3 -68.91 -6.44 -7.73
CA MET A 3 -67.71 -5.89 -8.35
C MET A 3 -68.10 -4.59 -9.06
N THR A 4 -67.21 -3.59 -9.02
CA THR A 4 -67.26 -2.47 -9.96
C THR A 4 -65.85 -2.23 -10.47
N PHE A 5 -65.62 -2.63 -11.71
CA PHE A 5 -64.44 -2.31 -12.49
C PHE A 5 -64.59 -0.89 -13.03
N ILE A 6 -63.55 -0.06 -12.90
CA ILE A 6 -63.40 1.16 -13.70
C ILE A 6 -62.04 1.10 -14.39
N ALA A 7 -62.08 0.79 -15.67
CA ALA A 7 -60.98 0.98 -16.60
C ALA A 7 -61.18 2.30 -17.34
N ARG A 8 -60.18 3.19 -17.32
CA ARG A 8 -59.98 4.21 -18.37
C ARG A 8 -58.50 4.50 -18.57
N ALA A 9 -58.10 4.35 -19.82
CA ALA A 9 -56.82 4.74 -20.40
C ALA A 9 -56.83 6.21 -20.85
N GLY A 10 -55.64 6.79 -21.01
CA GLY A 10 -55.38 8.11 -21.62
C GLY A 10 -54.12 8.74 -21.01
N ALA A 11 -52.92 8.40 -21.47
CA ALA A 11 -52.20 8.95 -22.64
C ALA A 11 -51.32 10.17 -22.30
N LEU A 12 -49.99 9.95 -22.40
CA LEU A 12 -48.89 10.84 -22.82
C LEU A 12 -48.85 12.31 -22.36
N ALA A 13 -47.77 12.70 -21.68
CA ALA A 13 -46.77 13.62 -22.26
C ALA A 13 -45.52 13.81 -21.38
N CYS A 14 -44.37 13.71 -22.04
CA CYS A 14 -43.14 14.50 -21.89
C CYS A 14 -42.36 14.53 -20.57
N ALA A 15 -41.33 13.67 -20.54
CA ALA A 15 -39.91 14.05 -20.47
C ALA A 15 -39.49 15.15 -19.48
N LEU A 16 -38.73 14.78 -18.45
CA LEU A 16 -37.56 15.54 -18.02
C LEU A 16 -36.45 14.55 -17.58
N ALA A 17 -35.28 14.81 -18.16
CA ALA A 17 -34.09 14.01 -18.12
C ALA A 17 -33.38 14.05 -16.76
N LEU A 18 -32.92 12.89 -16.28
CA LEU A 18 -31.74 12.77 -15.42
C LEU A 18 -30.98 11.49 -15.80
N ALA A 19 -30.42 11.50 -17.02
CA ALA A 19 -29.28 10.68 -17.38
C ALA A 19 -28.07 11.63 -17.47
N GLY A 20 -27.04 11.39 -16.67
CA GLY A 20 -25.78 12.13 -16.78
C GLY A 20 -25.07 12.42 -15.47
N CYS A 21 -24.61 11.39 -14.76
CA CYS A 21 -23.39 11.48 -13.96
C CYS A 21 -22.49 10.29 -14.33
N ALA A 22 -22.24 10.15 -15.64
CA ALA A 22 -21.09 9.43 -16.15
C ALA A 22 -20.28 10.42 -16.98
N GLY A 23 -19.03 10.65 -16.56
CA GLY A 23 -17.95 11.12 -17.41
C GLY A 23 -18.05 12.55 -17.93
N MET A 24 -17.61 13.52 -17.14
CA MET A 24 -16.90 14.67 -17.71
C MET A 24 -15.41 14.43 -17.48
N GLY A 25 -14.72 14.03 -18.55
CA GLY A 25 -13.30 13.75 -18.56
C GLY A 25 -12.47 15.02 -18.37
N GLY A 26 -11.51 14.96 -17.45
CA GLY A 26 -10.26 15.67 -17.59
C GLY A 26 -9.36 14.86 -18.52
N ASN A 27 -9.31 15.28 -19.77
CA ASN A 27 -8.48 14.71 -20.82
C ASN A 27 -7.00 15.05 -20.53
N GLY A 28 -6.26 14.05 -20.05
CA GLY A 28 -4.82 14.12 -19.83
C GLY A 28 -4.25 12.81 -19.31
N SER A 29 -4.90 11.68 -19.60
CA SER A 29 -4.43 10.35 -19.18
C SER A 29 -3.43 9.85 -20.20
N ASN A 30 -2.15 10.19 -20.01
CA ASN A 30 -1.11 9.33 -20.55
C ASN A 30 -1.32 7.94 -19.91
N PRO A 31 -1.26 6.83 -20.67
CA PRO A 31 -1.35 5.47 -20.11
C PRO A 31 -0.20 5.09 -19.15
N GLY A 32 0.63 6.06 -18.73
CA GLY A 32 1.69 5.93 -17.74
C GLY A 32 1.36 6.50 -16.36
N ASP A 33 0.27 7.26 -16.20
CA ASP A 33 -0.10 7.88 -14.92
C ASP A 33 -0.98 6.91 -14.11
N LYS A 34 -0.36 5.84 -13.62
CA LYS A 34 -0.85 5.20 -12.39
C LYS A 34 -0.83 6.31 -11.34
N ALA A 35 -1.98 6.66 -10.76
CA ALA A 35 -2.01 7.37 -9.49
C ALA A 35 -1.00 6.66 -8.58
N GLY A 36 0.15 7.30 -8.35
CA GLY A 36 1.30 6.64 -7.74
C GLY A 36 0.86 6.01 -6.43
N MET A 37 1.36 4.82 -6.12
CA MET A 37 1.04 4.18 -4.84
C MET A 37 1.39 5.16 -3.72
N GLN A 38 0.36 5.66 -3.05
CA GLN A 38 0.49 6.70 -2.05
C GLN A 38 0.43 6.03 -0.67
N MET A 39 1.56 6.05 0.02
CA MET A 39 1.57 5.69 1.43
C MET A 39 0.89 6.80 2.25
N PRO A 40 0.17 6.46 3.33
CA PRO A 40 -0.32 7.47 4.26
C PRO A 40 0.87 8.12 5.00
N GLY A 41 0.60 9.12 5.85
CA GLY A 41 1.67 9.78 6.63
C GLY A 41 2.37 10.91 5.88
N LYS A 42 3.63 11.18 6.21
CA LYS A 42 4.37 12.33 5.68
C LYS A 42 4.80 12.09 4.24
N THR A 43 4.67 13.12 3.41
CA THR A 43 5.22 13.11 2.05
C THR A 43 6.75 13.01 2.11
N ALA A 44 7.32 12.06 1.36
CA ALA A 44 8.76 11.94 1.22
C ALA A 44 9.37 13.18 0.55
N ALA A 45 10.61 13.52 0.94
CA ALA A 45 11.33 14.66 0.36
C ALA A 45 11.78 14.41 -1.09
N ASP A 46 12.10 13.15 -1.42
CA ASP A 46 12.46 12.73 -2.78
C ASP A 46 11.18 12.39 -3.57
N ALA A 47 11.05 12.98 -4.77
CA ALA A 47 9.89 12.80 -5.64
C ALA A 47 9.69 11.35 -6.11
N ALA A 48 10.75 10.53 -6.18
CA ALA A 48 10.69 9.12 -6.57
C ALA A 48 10.31 8.19 -5.41
N VAL A 49 10.40 8.68 -4.18
CA VAL A 49 10.16 7.88 -2.97
C VAL A 49 8.72 8.05 -2.50
N ALA A 50 8.07 6.94 -2.16
CA ALA A 50 6.76 6.92 -1.55
C ALA A 50 6.87 6.98 -0.02
N ALA A 51 7.78 6.21 0.57
CA ALA A 51 8.08 6.26 2.00
C ALA A 51 9.48 5.68 2.30
N THR A 52 10.00 6.05 3.46
CA THR A 52 11.22 5.46 4.04
C THR A 52 10.91 4.95 5.43
N TRP A 53 11.52 3.81 5.75
CA TRP A 53 11.48 3.20 7.06
C TRP A 53 12.91 2.92 7.48
N TYR A 54 13.29 3.36 8.68
CA TYR A 54 14.68 3.32 9.12
C TYR A 54 14.81 2.63 10.47
N ASN A 55 15.69 1.64 10.53
CA ASN A 55 16.22 1.11 11.77
C ASN A 55 17.55 1.84 12.07
N PRO A 56 17.62 2.69 13.12
CA PRO A 56 18.83 3.42 13.47
C PRO A 56 19.98 2.49 13.85
N PRO A 57 21.24 2.92 13.65
CA PRO A 57 22.39 2.13 14.05
C PRO A 57 22.39 1.88 15.55
N SER A 58 22.80 0.68 15.92
CA SER A 58 23.09 0.28 17.30
C SER A 58 24.31 -0.63 17.26
N GLU A 59 24.18 -1.92 17.60
CA GLU A 59 25.23 -2.93 17.40
C GLU A 59 25.49 -3.22 15.90
N PHE A 60 24.51 -2.97 15.04
CA PHE A 60 24.60 -3.13 13.59
C PHE A 60 24.47 -1.76 12.88
N PRO A 61 25.01 -1.63 11.65
CA PRO A 61 24.75 -0.45 10.82
C PRO A 61 23.25 -0.21 10.66
N GLY A 62 22.86 1.06 10.59
CA GLY A 62 21.46 1.41 10.38
C GLY A 62 20.94 0.85 9.04
N ILE A 63 19.71 0.35 9.06
CA ILE A 63 19.10 -0.33 7.92
C ILE A 63 17.98 0.56 7.38
N CYS A 64 18.04 0.85 6.09
CA CYS A 64 17.01 1.58 5.38
C CYS A 64 16.16 0.64 4.54
N LEU A 65 14.85 0.79 4.64
CA LEU A 65 13.85 0.22 3.74
C LEU A 65 13.22 1.39 2.96
N THR A 66 13.49 1.44 1.66
CA THR A 66 12.96 2.48 0.75
C THR A 66 11.87 1.90 -0.14
N GLN A 67 10.71 2.55 -0.12
CA GLN A 67 9.57 2.28 -0.99
C GLN A 67 9.55 3.33 -2.10
N PHE A 68 9.75 2.91 -3.34
CA PHE A 68 9.71 3.81 -4.50
C PHE A 68 8.31 3.86 -5.11
N LYS A 69 7.92 4.98 -5.70
CA LYS A 69 6.57 5.17 -6.28
C LYS A 69 6.27 4.24 -7.47
N ASP A 70 7.29 3.66 -8.08
CA ASP A 70 7.17 2.64 -9.13
C ASP A 70 6.82 1.23 -8.59
N GLY A 71 6.74 1.07 -7.26
CA GLY A 71 6.47 -0.20 -6.60
C GLY A 71 7.70 -1.03 -6.30
N SER A 72 8.91 -0.55 -6.61
CA SER A 72 10.14 -1.20 -6.20
C SER A 72 10.43 -0.95 -4.72
N LEU A 73 11.00 -1.98 -4.07
CA LEU A 73 11.43 -1.94 -2.69
C LEU A 73 12.93 -2.23 -2.63
N ARG A 74 13.65 -1.47 -1.81
CA ARG A 74 15.09 -1.65 -1.60
C ARG A 74 15.47 -1.58 -0.13
N PHE A 75 16.38 -2.46 0.25
CA PHE A 75 17.08 -2.48 1.52
C PHE A 75 18.53 -2.00 1.36
N ASP A 76 18.98 -1.14 2.27
CA ASP A 76 20.34 -0.62 2.34
C ASP A 76 20.88 -0.78 3.78
N GLY A 77 22.16 -1.11 3.96
CA GLY A 77 22.80 -1.27 5.29
C GLY A 77 22.53 -2.59 6.01
N GLY A 78 21.57 -3.39 5.52
CA GLY A 78 21.20 -4.72 6.00
C GLY A 78 20.12 -5.31 5.11
N PHE A 79 19.75 -6.59 5.32
CA PHE A 79 18.68 -7.26 4.55
C PHE A 79 18.84 -7.20 3.01
N ALA A 80 20.06 -7.01 2.50
CA ALA A 80 20.32 -6.86 1.06
C ALA A 80 19.92 -8.10 0.24
N PHE A 81 19.84 -9.27 0.87
CA PHE A 81 19.34 -10.51 0.26
C PHE A 81 17.84 -10.47 -0.09
N TYR A 82 17.08 -9.51 0.43
CA TYR A 82 15.70 -9.26 0.00
C TYR A 82 15.60 -8.38 -1.24
N ASN A 83 16.73 -7.86 -1.76
CA ASN A 83 16.74 -7.05 -2.96
C ASN A 83 16.81 -7.90 -4.25
N PRO A 84 16.16 -7.45 -5.34
CA PRO A 84 15.15 -6.39 -5.38
C PRO A 84 13.81 -6.87 -4.81
N GLY A 85 13.15 -6.03 -4.01
CA GLY A 85 11.80 -6.29 -3.53
C GLY A 85 10.74 -5.55 -4.35
N ARG A 86 9.47 -5.80 -4.00
CA ARG A 86 8.30 -5.03 -4.44
C ARG A 86 7.44 -4.67 -3.25
N TRP A 87 6.68 -3.59 -3.38
CA TRP A 87 5.68 -3.23 -2.39
C TRP A 87 4.40 -2.75 -3.04
N SER A 88 3.30 -2.85 -2.29
CA SER A 88 2.04 -2.23 -2.62
C SER A 88 1.27 -1.83 -1.36
N TYR A 89 0.34 -0.91 -1.51
CA TYR A 89 -0.52 -0.47 -0.43
C TYR A 89 -1.98 -0.43 -0.87
N ASP A 90 -2.86 -1.06 -0.09
CA ASP A 90 -4.30 -0.99 -0.26
C ASP A 90 -4.89 -0.05 0.80
N ALA A 91 -5.39 1.10 0.36
CA ALA A 91 -5.97 2.11 1.23
C ALA A 91 -7.33 1.70 1.82
N ALA A 92 -8.08 0.80 1.17
CA ALA A 92 -9.38 0.35 1.65
C ALA A 92 -9.24 -0.54 2.90
N THR A 93 -8.20 -1.36 2.94
CA THR A 93 -7.91 -2.30 4.03
C THR A 93 -6.78 -1.84 4.95
N ALA A 94 -6.09 -0.74 4.60
CA ALA A 94 -4.89 -0.24 5.26
C ALA A 94 -3.75 -1.28 5.31
N GLU A 95 -3.61 -2.07 4.25
CA GLU A 95 -2.61 -3.12 4.16
C GLU A 95 -1.40 -2.70 3.31
N LEU A 96 -0.22 -2.70 3.93
CA LEU A 96 1.07 -2.62 3.26
C LEU A 96 1.59 -4.03 2.98
N ARG A 97 1.94 -4.31 1.73
CA ARG A 97 2.50 -5.60 1.31
C ARG A 97 3.95 -5.40 0.92
N LEU A 98 4.85 -6.19 1.51
CA LEU A 98 6.26 -6.24 1.15
C LEU A 98 6.55 -7.61 0.54
N GLN A 99 6.66 -7.67 -0.78
CA GLN A 99 7.09 -8.86 -1.49
C GLN A 99 8.61 -8.85 -1.59
N LEU A 100 9.24 -9.82 -0.96
CA LEU A 100 10.69 -9.90 -0.86
C LEU A 100 11.24 -10.83 -1.94
N ALA A 101 12.54 -10.75 -2.24
CA ALA A 101 13.19 -11.80 -3.03
C ALA A 101 13.01 -13.17 -2.32
N PRO A 102 12.73 -14.27 -3.06
CA PRO A 102 12.40 -15.56 -2.48
C PRO A 102 13.39 -15.99 -1.39
N THR A 103 12.87 -16.32 -0.21
CA THR A 103 13.68 -16.89 0.88
C THR A 103 13.11 -18.22 1.34
N PRO A 104 13.92 -19.29 1.44
CA PRO A 104 13.43 -20.65 1.75
C PRO A 104 12.67 -20.78 3.08
N SER A 105 12.77 -19.79 3.95
CA SER A 105 12.30 -19.87 5.34
C SER A 105 11.60 -18.59 5.79
N LEU A 106 10.92 -17.84 4.91
CA LEU A 106 10.31 -16.55 5.28
C LEU A 106 9.40 -16.66 6.51
N GLU A 107 8.56 -17.70 6.56
CA GLU A 107 7.70 -17.99 7.72
C GLU A 107 8.51 -18.30 8.98
N LEU A 108 9.53 -19.15 8.89
CA LEU A 108 10.37 -19.50 10.03
C LEU A 108 11.12 -18.28 10.58
N SER A 109 11.62 -17.42 9.68
CA SER A 109 12.31 -16.17 10.03
C SER A 109 11.37 -15.12 10.66
N HIS A 110 10.05 -15.32 10.58
CA HIS A 110 9.02 -14.43 11.11
C HIS A 110 7.98 -15.16 11.98
N ALA A 111 8.31 -16.34 12.49
CA ALA A 111 7.36 -17.22 13.19
C ALA A 111 6.81 -16.59 14.49
N GLN A 112 7.50 -15.59 15.04
CA GLN A 112 7.07 -14.83 16.21
C GLN A 112 6.38 -13.52 15.79
N ILE A 113 5.23 -13.64 15.10
CA ILE A 113 4.44 -12.51 14.56
C ILE A 113 4.19 -11.38 15.58
N VAL A 114 3.98 -11.74 16.85
CA VAL A 114 3.78 -10.77 17.95
C VAL A 114 4.95 -9.79 18.13
N GLN A 115 6.16 -10.14 17.66
CA GLN A 115 7.35 -9.29 17.74
C GLN A 115 7.49 -8.34 16.54
N HIS A 116 6.68 -8.50 15.48
CA HIS A 116 6.88 -7.82 14.21
C HIS A 116 6.01 -6.58 14.01
N MET A 117 5.47 -6.01 15.10
CA MET A 117 4.73 -4.73 15.18
C MET A 117 3.90 -4.40 13.93
N ASN A 118 2.60 -4.66 14.00
CA ASN A 118 1.64 -4.46 12.91
C ASN A 118 1.74 -5.48 11.76
N LEU A 119 2.57 -6.51 11.85
CA LEU A 119 2.51 -7.66 10.94
C LEU A 119 1.17 -8.40 11.14
N LEU A 120 0.35 -8.47 10.09
CA LEU A 120 -0.96 -9.12 10.12
C LEU A 120 -0.84 -10.60 9.74
N ARG A 121 -0.06 -10.90 8.71
CA ARG A 121 0.12 -12.26 8.19
C ARG A 121 1.34 -12.37 7.27
N ILE A 122 1.73 -13.60 7.01
CA ILE A 122 2.76 -14.00 6.05
C ILE A 122 2.06 -14.77 4.93
N GLU A 123 2.27 -14.36 3.69
CA GLU A 123 1.82 -15.08 2.49
C GLU A 123 3.05 -15.77 1.89
N ALA A 124 3.37 -16.96 2.40
CA ALA A 124 4.62 -17.67 2.11
C ALA A 124 4.74 -18.11 0.65
N ASP A 125 3.64 -18.53 0.05
CA ASP A 125 3.52 -18.87 -1.38
C ASP A 125 3.93 -17.72 -2.30
N LYS A 126 3.77 -16.47 -1.82
CA LYS A 126 4.12 -15.23 -2.54
C LYS A 126 5.36 -14.55 -1.99
N ASN A 127 6.01 -15.14 -0.98
CA ASN A 127 7.12 -14.55 -0.24
C ASN A 127 6.82 -13.09 0.18
N THR A 128 5.63 -12.88 0.73
CA THR A 128 5.07 -11.54 1.03
C THR A 128 4.73 -11.40 2.50
N LEU A 129 5.17 -10.29 3.10
CA LEU A 129 4.76 -9.87 4.43
C LEU A 129 3.65 -8.83 4.32
N VAL A 130 2.58 -8.97 5.10
CA VAL A 130 1.44 -8.03 5.07
C VAL A 130 1.30 -7.34 6.42
N TYR A 131 1.39 -6.02 6.41
CA TYR A 131 1.33 -5.15 7.59
C TYR A 131 0.07 -4.28 7.58
N GLY A 132 -0.48 -4.00 8.76
CA GLY A 132 -1.50 -2.99 8.96
C GLY A 132 -0.86 -1.62 9.14
N VAL A 133 -0.94 -0.74 8.15
CA VAL A 133 -0.31 0.58 8.18
C VAL A 133 -1.34 1.67 7.95
N LYS A 134 -1.58 2.49 8.98
CA LYS A 134 -2.44 3.67 8.94
C LYS A 134 -1.60 4.95 8.95
N ALA A 135 -2.23 6.12 8.88
CA ALA A 135 -1.55 7.40 8.97
C ALA A 135 -0.79 7.59 10.29
N GLY A 136 -1.33 7.10 11.41
CA GLY A 136 -0.69 7.16 12.72
C GLY A 136 0.33 6.04 13.00
N THR A 137 0.54 5.10 12.08
CA THR A 137 1.55 4.03 12.27
C THR A 137 2.94 4.64 12.16
N THR A 138 3.70 4.58 13.25
CA THR A 138 5.05 5.16 13.34
C THR A 138 6.19 4.15 13.18
N ALA A 139 5.91 2.86 13.29
CA ALA A 139 6.91 1.81 13.12
C ALA A 139 6.32 0.48 12.62
N ILE A 140 7.17 -0.33 12.01
CA ILE A 140 6.92 -1.75 11.67
C ILE A 140 8.09 -2.60 12.16
N GLY A 141 7.85 -3.89 12.41
CA GLY A 141 8.91 -4.84 12.75
C GLY A 141 9.23 -5.77 11.57
N LEU A 142 10.50 -6.03 11.31
CA LEU A 142 10.95 -6.96 10.26
C LEU A 142 12.20 -7.72 10.74
N GLY A 143 12.17 -9.05 10.70
CA GLY A 143 13.32 -9.88 11.06
C GLY A 143 13.94 -9.59 12.44
N GLY A 144 13.12 -9.19 13.43
CA GLY A 144 13.56 -8.82 14.78
C GLY A 144 14.00 -7.36 14.95
N PHE A 145 14.00 -6.56 13.89
CA PHE A 145 14.35 -5.14 13.93
C PHE A 145 13.10 -4.25 13.86
N VAL A 146 13.16 -3.09 14.51
CA VAL A 146 12.12 -2.05 14.45
C VAL A 146 12.52 -0.98 13.45
N PHE A 147 11.66 -0.72 12.47
CA PHE A 147 11.85 0.32 11.48
C PHE A 147 10.87 1.47 11.74
N TYR A 148 11.41 2.65 12.01
CA TYR A 148 10.64 3.86 12.25
C TYR A 148 10.33 4.57 10.93
N ARG A 149 9.09 5.00 10.78
CA ARG A 149 8.60 5.75 9.63
C ARG A 149 9.18 7.16 9.61
N ASP A 150 9.27 7.73 8.41
CA ASP A 150 9.55 9.16 8.17
C ASP A 150 10.89 9.67 8.72
N THR A 151 11.75 8.74 9.18
CA THR A 151 13.13 9.02 9.55
C THR A 151 13.97 8.87 8.27
N PRO A 152 14.65 9.94 7.82
CA PRO A 152 15.36 9.91 6.57
C PRO A 152 16.49 8.88 6.62
N CYS A 153 16.57 8.05 5.59
CA CYS A 153 17.71 7.18 5.41
C CYS A 153 18.98 8.01 5.14
N PRO A 154 20.13 7.64 5.72
CA PRO A 154 21.39 8.33 5.43
C PRO A 154 21.71 8.28 3.93
N ALA A 155 22.24 9.37 3.39
CA ALA A 155 22.76 9.38 2.03
C ALA A 155 23.86 8.32 1.89
N ARG A 156 23.86 7.56 0.79
CA ARG A 156 24.95 6.64 0.48
C ARG A 156 26.24 7.44 0.39
N ARG A 157 27.24 7.05 1.18
CA ARG A 157 28.63 7.45 0.91
C ARG A 157 29.10 6.53 -0.22
N GLY A 158 29.38 7.13 -1.37
CA GLY A 158 29.93 6.44 -2.55
C GLY A 158 31.36 5.97 -2.33
#